data_AF-A0A7J7LTM6-F1
#
_entry.id   AF-A0A7J7LTM6-F1
#
_cell.length_a   1.000
_cell.length_b   1.000
_cell.length_c   1.000
_cell.angle_alpha   90.00
_cell.angle_beta   90.00
_cell.angle_gamma   90.00
#
_symmetry.space_group_name_H-M   'P 1'
#
loop_
_entity.id
_entity.type
_entity.pdbx_description
1 polymer ?
#
loop_
_entity_poly.entity_id
_entity_poly.type
_entity_poly.pdbx_seq_one_letter_code
_entity_poly.pdbx_strand_id
1 'polypeptide(L)'
;MVIVSFSSQQREKSWFASSPKSRLQYLGPVPGLPCVSEEPSRESSLDPSAGPIDVFCLLVLDPEQVDYVNLKSNERLSFKPKQTDDSGKLWVLEKINP
;
A
#
# COMPACT_ATOMS: atom_id res chain seq x y z
N MET A 1 -1.76 -12.95 7.03
CA MET A 1 -0.42 -12.85 6.40
C MET A 1 -0.44 -11.69 5.40
N VAL A 2 0.57 -10.82 5.35
CA VAL A 2 0.68 -9.84 4.24
C VAL A 2 1.26 -10.60 3.06
N ILE A 3 0.44 -10.92 2.06
CA ILE A 3 0.96 -11.49 0.80
C ILE A 3 1.59 -10.34 0.02
N VAL A 4 2.92 -10.30 -0.03
CA VAL A 4 3.65 -9.38 -0.92
C VAL A 4 3.64 -9.98 -2.33
N SER A 5 2.59 -9.71 -3.08
CA SER A 5 2.52 -10.07 -4.50
C SER A 5 3.37 -9.12 -5.32
N PHE A 6 4.53 -9.56 -5.83
CA PHE A 6 5.38 -8.74 -6.69
C PHE A 6 4.89 -8.77 -8.14
N SER A 7 4.46 -7.63 -8.67
CA SER A 7 4.13 -7.45 -10.09
C SER A 7 4.83 -6.21 -10.63
N SER A 8 5.86 -6.43 -11.44
CA SER A 8 6.65 -5.33 -12.04
C SER A 8 5.79 -4.38 -12.86
N GLN A 9 4.85 -4.93 -13.65
CA GLN A 9 3.92 -4.13 -14.45
C GLN A 9 2.98 -3.27 -13.59
N GLN A 10 2.48 -3.79 -12.47
CA GLN A 10 1.63 -3.01 -11.57
C GLN A 10 2.45 -1.93 -10.84
N ARG A 11 3.67 -2.25 -10.42
CA ARG A 11 4.61 -1.28 -9.83
C ARG A 11 4.86 -0.10 -10.76
N GLU A 12 5.12 -0.36 -12.04
CA GLU A 12 5.30 0.68 -13.05
C GLU A 12 4.03 1.51 -13.27
N LYS A 13 2.86 0.88 -13.38
CA LYS A 13 1.58 1.60 -13.50
C LYS A 13 1.31 2.50 -12.30
N SER A 14 1.54 2.01 -11.08
CA SER A 14 1.37 2.79 -9.85
C SER A 14 2.36 3.96 -9.75
N TRP A 15 3.57 3.78 -10.26
CA TRP A 15 4.57 4.85 -10.34
C TRP A 15 4.08 6.00 -11.24
N PHE A 16 3.63 5.69 -12.45
CA PHE A 16 3.15 6.72 -13.38
C PHE A 16 1.80 7.33 -12.98
N ALA A 17 0.96 6.60 -12.22
CA ALA A 17 -0.25 7.15 -11.62
C ALA A 17 0.03 8.14 -10.47
N SER A 18 1.24 8.13 -9.90
CA SER A 18 1.64 9.04 -8.83
C SER A 18 2.03 10.41 -9.38
N SER A 19 1.66 11.47 -8.66
CA SER A 19 2.04 12.83 -9.04
C SER A 19 3.58 12.98 -9.05
N PRO A 20 4.15 13.87 -9.89
CA PRO A 20 5.58 14.14 -9.88
C PRO A 20 6.11 14.50 -8.48
N LYS A 21 5.34 15.28 -7.71
CA LYS A 21 5.69 15.66 -6.33
C LYS A 21 5.76 14.47 -5.37
N SER A 22 4.91 13.46 -5.54
CA SER A 22 4.98 12.22 -4.76
C SER A 22 6.23 11.40 -5.11
N ARG A 23 6.50 11.26 -6.42
CA ARG A 23 7.70 10.55 -6.92
C ARG A 23 9.01 11.18 -6.41
N LEU A 24 9.06 12.51 -6.30
CA LEU A 24 10.23 13.24 -5.79
C LEU A 24 10.61 12.90 -4.35
N GLN A 25 9.66 12.45 -3.52
CA GLN A 25 9.94 12.08 -2.13
C GLN A 25 10.90 10.88 -2.04
N TYR A 26 10.89 10.01 -3.04
CA TYR A 26 11.79 8.85 -3.10
C TYR A 26 13.24 9.24 -3.45
N LEU A 27 13.50 10.47 -3.89
CA LEU A 27 14.84 11.03 -4.09
C LEU A 27 15.33 11.86 -2.88
N GLY A 28 14.53 11.97 -1.83
CA GLY A 28 14.88 12.71 -0.63
C GLY A 28 15.88 11.97 0.26
N PRO A 29 16.24 12.57 1.42
CA PRO A 29 17.04 11.91 2.44
C PRO A 29 16.42 10.57 2.86
N VAL A 30 17.27 9.59 3.17
CA VAL A 30 16.82 8.26 3.58
C VAL A 30 16.05 8.37 4.91
N PRO A 31 14.76 7.97 4.95
CA PRO A 31 13.97 8.03 6.17
C PRO A 31 14.60 7.23 7.31
N GLY A 32 14.55 7.76 8.53
CA GLY A 32 15.05 7.09 9.73
C GLY A 32 16.55 7.27 10.02
N LEU A 33 17.31 7.92 9.14
CA LEU A 33 18.70 8.31 9.41
C LEU A 33 18.77 9.73 10.02
N PRO A 34 19.82 10.04 10.80
CA PRO A 34 20.03 11.40 11.31
C PRO A 34 20.11 12.42 10.17
N CYS A 35 19.44 13.55 10.35
CA CYS A 35 19.54 14.66 9.42
C CYS A 35 20.91 15.33 9.57
N VAL A 36 21.76 15.23 8.54
CA VAL A 36 23.00 16.01 8.48
C VAL A 36 22.64 17.36 7.89
N SER A 37 22.68 18.40 8.72
CA SER A 37 22.11 19.73 8.46
C SER A 37 22.81 20.57 7.38
N GLU A 38 23.52 19.97 6.43
CA GLU A 38 24.36 20.70 5.46
C GLU A 38 24.37 20.13 4.03
N GLU A 39 23.51 19.18 3.67
CA GLU A 39 23.34 18.92 2.23
C GLU A 39 22.57 20.10 1.63
N PRO A 40 23.16 20.85 0.66
CA PRO A 40 22.39 21.86 -0.07
C PRO A 40 21.16 21.16 -0.62
N SER A 41 19.99 21.81 -0.54
CA SER A 41 18.75 21.29 -1.13
C SER A 41 19.03 21.05 -2.61
N ARG A 42 19.46 19.84 -2.96
CA ARG A 42 19.60 19.46 -4.35
C ARG A 42 18.17 19.54 -4.87
N GLU A 43 17.94 20.45 -5.81
CA GLU A 43 16.70 20.44 -6.58
C GLU A 43 16.68 19.12 -7.34
N SER A 44 16.17 18.08 -6.67
CA SER A 44 15.97 16.78 -7.27
C SER A 44 14.96 17.00 -8.38
N SER A 45 15.39 16.88 -9.63
CA SER A 45 14.50 16.81 -10.76
C SER A 45 14.30 15.34 -11.13
N LEU A 46 13.07 14.98 -11.43
CA LEU A 46 12.72 13.67 -11.98
C LEU A 46 12.29 13.89 -13.42
N ASP A 47 12.87 13.11 -14.33
CA ASP A 47 12.29 12.94 -15.66
C ASP A 47 10.88 12.33 -15.51
N PRO A 48 9.81 13.02 -15.95
CA PRO A 48 8.45 12.51 -15.83
C PRO A 48 8.23 11.15 -16.51
N SER A 49 9.05 10.83 -17.51
CA SER A 49 9.01 9.58 -18.27
C SER A 49 9.86 8.45 -17.67
N ALA A 50 10.72 8.74 -16.68
CA ALA A 50 11.52 7.73 -16.02
C ALA A 50 10.63 6.75 -15.23
N GLY A 51 10.97 5.46 -15.34
CA GLY A 51 10.30 4.38 -14.62
C GLY A 51 10.56 4.39 -13.10
N PRO A 52 9.97 3.44 -12.35
CA PRO A 52 10.10 3.37 -10.90
C PRO A 52 11.53 3.08 -10.43
N ILE A 53 12.05 3.95 -9.56
CA ILE A 53 13.37 3.77 -8.94
C ILE A 53 13.37 2.65 -7.89
N ASP A 54 14.54 2.07 -7.58
CA ASP A 54 14.66 0.86 -6.76
C ASP A 54 13.99 0.92 -5.38
N VAL A 55 14.02 2.09 -4.73
CA VAL A 55 13.39 2.31 -3.41
C VAL A 55 11.87 2.47 -3.47
N PHE A 56 11.29 2.65 -4.67
CA PHE A 56 9.84 2.67 -4.85
C PHE A 56 9.28 1.24 -4.88
N CYS A 57 8.33 0.97 -3.98
CA CYS A 57 7.65 -0.32 -3.86
C CYS A 57 6.14 -0.14 -4.01
N LEU A 58 5.50 -1.08 -4.72
CA LEU A 58 4.05 -1.26 -4.66
C LEU A 58 3.76 -2.35 -3.64
N LEU A 59 3.06 -2.00 -2.56
CA LEU A 59 2.59 -2.94 -1.56
C LEU A 59 1.12 -3.26 -1.79
N VAL A 60 0.81 -4.54 -2.02
CA VAL A 60 -0.56 -5.04 -2.13
C VAL A 60 -0.91 -5.79 -0.85
N LEU A 61 -2.02 -5.41 -0.22
CA LEU A 61 -2.56 -6.12 0.93
C LEU A 61 -3.73 -7.00 0.48
N ASP A 62 -3.59 -8.31 0.64
CA ASP A 62 -4.68 -9.28 0.46
C ASP A 62 -5.20 -9.69 1.85
N PRO A 63 -6.32 -9.10 2.32
CA PRO A 63 -6.80 -9.33 3.67
C PRO A 63 -7.28 -10.79 3.85
N GLU A 64 -6.93 -11.37 4.99
CA GLU A 64 -7.49 -12.66 5.45
C GLU A 64 -8.72 -12.47 6.34
N GLN A 65 -8.93 -11.27 6.86
CA GLN A 65 -10.10 -10.90 7.66
C GLN A 65 -10.32 -9.39 7.54
N VAL A 66 -11.58 -8.97 7.57
CA VAL A 66 -11.96 -7.56 7.69
C VAL A 66 -12.91 -7.42 8.88
N ASP A 67 -12.67 -6.46 9.76
CA ASP A 67 -13.52 -6.14 10.91
C ASP A 67 -14.17 -4.77 10.69
N TYR A 68 -15.49 -4.73 10.62
CA TYR A 68 -16.27 -3.51 10.40
C TYR A 68 -16.95 -3.13 11.71
N VAL A 69 -16.73 -1.89 12.17
CA VAL A 69 -17.33 -1.34 13.39
C VAL A 69 -18.14 -0.09 13.04
N ASN A 70 -19.41 -0.07 13.42
CA ASN A 70 -20.27 1.10 13.32
C ASN A 70 -20.69 1.57 14.70
N LEU A 71 -20.11 2.68 15.15
CA LEU A 71 -20.39 3.26 16.46
C LEU A 71 -21.78 3.92 16.54
N LYS A 72 -22.37 4.34 15.41
CA LYS A 72 -23.69 4.98 15.39
C LYS A 72 -24.81 3.96 15.61
N SER A 73 -24.70 2.79 14.98
CA SER A 73 -25.66 1.69 15.15
C SER A 73 -25.29 0.70 16.25
N ASN A 74 -24.10 0.85 16.86
CA ASN A 74 -23.52 -0.10 17.81
C ASN A 74 -23.45 -1.52 17.24
N GLU A 75 -22.94 -1.64 16.01
CA GLU A 75 -22.83 -2.90 15.28
C GLU A 75 -21.40 -3.22 14.92
N ARG A 76 -21.06 -4.52 14.98
CA ARG A 76 -19.78 -5.04 14.55
C ARG A 76 -19.96 -6.28 13.68
N LEU A 77 -19.27 -6.30 12.55
CA LEU A 77 -19.34 -7.37 11.55
C LEU A 77 -17.93 -7.87 11.24
N SER A 78 -17.71 -9.17 11.38
CA SER A 78 -16.46 -9.83 11.00
C SER A 78 -16.63 -10.54 9.65
N PHE A 79 -15.74 -10.26 8.71
CA PHE A 79 -15.69 -10.89 7.39
C PHE A 79 -14.48 -11.82 7.32
N LYS A 80 -14.70 -13.10 6.99
CA LYS A 80 -13.62 -14.09 6.82
C LYS A 80 -13.84 -14.90 5.54
N PRO A 81 -12.79 -15.23 4.77
CA PRO A 81 -12.90 -16.11 3.63
C PRO A 81 -13.17 -17.54 4.12
N LYS A 82 -14.17 -18.20 3.53
CA LYS A 82 -14.40 -19.64 3.64
C LYS A 82 -13.52 -20.32 2.62
N GLN A 83 -12.71 -21.28 3.05
CA GLN A 83 -12.00 -22.15 2.12
C GLN A 83 -13.04 -22.98 1.37
N THR A 84 -13.09 -22.81 0.06
CA THR A 84 -13.84 -23.65 -0.87
C THR A 84 -12.84 -24.36 -1.77
N ASP A 85 -13.17 -25.57 -2.23
CA ASP A 85 -12.32 -26.34 -3.15
C ASP A 85 -12.15 -25.64 -4.53
N ASP A 86 -13.01 -24.66 -4.81
CA ASP A 86 -12.91 -23.78 -5.97
C ASP A 86 -12.01 -22.57 -5.66
N SER A 87 -11.22 -22.17 -6.66
CA SER A 87 -10.17 -21.13 -6.66
C SER A 87 -10.58 -19.72 -6.22
N GLY A 88 -11.84 -19.50 -5.84
CA GLY A 88 -12.38 -18.21 -5.38
C GLY A 88 -12.48 -18.11 -3.85
N LYS A 89 -12.14 -16.94 -3.29
CA LYS A 89 -12.40 -16.63 -1.88
C LYS A 89 -13.90 -16.29 -1.69
N LEU A 90 -14.68 -17.21 -1.15
CA LEU A 90 -16.06 -16.92 -0.72
C LEU A 90 -16.02 -16.26 0.66
N TRP A 91 -16.45 -15.00 0.76
CA TRP A 91 -16.47 -14.28 2.03
C TRP A 91 -17.72 -14.60 2.86
N VAL A 92 -17.53 -14.93 4.12
CA VAL A 92 -18.59 -15.14 5.13
C VAL A 92 -18.63 -13.95 6.07
N LEU A 93 -19.84 -13.50 6.37
CA LEU A 93 -20.14 -12.39 7.27
C LEU A 93 -20.74 -12.94 8.57
N GLU A 94 -20.21 -12.49 9.70
CA GLU A 94 -20.72 -12.80 11.03
C GLU A 94 -20.95 -11.51 11.82
N LYS A 95 -22.17 -11.32 12.36
CA LYS A 95 -22.44 -10.24 13.31
C LYS A 95 -21.94 -10.67 14.69
N ILE A 96 -21.05 -9.87 15.27
CA ILE A 96 -20.43 -10.13 16.56
C ILE A 96 -20.76 -9.01 17.54
N ASN A 97 -20.52 -9.25 18.83
CA ASN A 97 -20.66 -8.21 19.84
C ASN A 97 -19.67 -7.06 19.56
N PRO A 98 -20.08 -5.80 19.71
CA PRO A 98 -19.20 -4.64 19.60
C PRO A 98 -17.93 -4.77 20.44
#